data_AF-A0A0N4YCJ2-F1
#
_entry.id   AF-A0A0N4YCJ2-F1
#
_cell.length_a   1.000
_cell.length_b   1.000
_cell.length_c   1.000
_cell.angle_alpha   90.00
_cell.angle_beta   90.00
_cell.angle_gamma   90.00
#
_symmetry.space_group_name_H-M   'P 1'
#
loop_
_entity.id
_entity.type
_entity.pdbx_description
1 polymer ?
#
loop_
_entity_poly.entity_id
_entity_poly.type
_entity_poly.pdbx_seq_one_letter_code
_entity_poly.pdbx_strand_id
1 'polypeptide(L)'
;MDVLGTARAYIKEMVNLAGPQMKVILMDKETTTIVSCAFAQSEMMQKEVYLFERLDSPVPREPIKHLKCLVFVRPTPDNVQLLSTELRNPRYAQYYIYFSNIVSKTDLKTLAEADEHETVREVHEFFVDGIALSPPLFSVNLKQIYDSSFNLTASSFLRIKQALVALLLNQKKKPVIRYQRSSEDCRRLADDLNQVMRREEGLFDNAKRDTVLLIIDRSEDPVTPLLNQWTYEAMVHELITINNNRVTVDGQSMVLSELHDEFYAKNVSSNFGEIGQNIKVLMNEFQQKSQIHKNLESISDMKNFVEEYPQFKKISGTVSKHVTLVGELSKIVANQNLLEISEVEQSIVAEGDHSRCLERIRTLINHPKTSKLNALRLVLLYALRFEGHPNNSLSALVGMLKRDNDAASVVRALLRYGGSARRKSDLFGEGSTMGMTKRFIKGLKGVENIYTQHEPYLKEIVENTIRGRLSDQHYPYVAGDATNTRQENLIVFIVGGATFEEALFVRSQNEKRMQGGGGPSVTLATTFMHNTTSFIEQLASVPQWAR
;
A
#
# COMPACT_ATOMS: atom_id res chain seq x y z
N MET A 1 -14.04 7.70 -5.99
CA MET A 1 -14.38 6.47 -5.25
C MET A 1 -13.66 6.54 -3.92
N ASP A 2 -14.36 6.24 -2.80
CA ASP A 2 -13.80 6.32 -1.46
C ASP A 2 -13.89 4.93 -0.79
N VAL A 3 -12.81 4.15 -0.90
CA VAL A 3 -12.77 2.78 -0.38
C VAL A 3 -12.75 2.75 1.15
N LEU A 4 -12.13 3.75 1.78
CA LEU A 4 -12.02 3.86 3.23
C LEU A 4 -13.36 4.27 3.85
N GLY A 5 -14.03 5.28 3.30
CA GLY A 5 -15.35 5.69 3.73
C GLY A 5 -16.38 4.57 3.61
N THR A 6 -16.31 3.78 2.54
CA THR A 6 -17.22 2.64 2.35
C THR A 6 -16.94 1.51 3.33
N ALA A 7 -15.67 1.10 3.51
CA ALA A 7 -15.31 0.10 4.53
C ALA A 7 -15.76 0.53 5.92
N ARG A 8 -15.61 1.83 6.24
CA ARG A 8 -16.11 2.40 7.50
C ARG A 8 -17.62 2.31 7.65
N ALA A 9 -18.37 2.55 6.57
CA ALA A 9 -19.82 2.44 6.57
C ALA A 9 -20.29 1.01 6.88
N TYR A 10 -19.65 -0.01 6.28
CA TYR A 10 -19.96 -1.42 6.56
C TYR A 10 -19.69 -1.77 8.02
N ILE A 11 -18.51 -1.46 8.55
CA ILE A 11 -18.17 -1.76 9.95
C ILE A 11 -19.10 -1.00 10.92
N LYS A 12 -19.49 0.23 10.59
CA LYS A 12 -20.48 0.98 11.39
C LYS A 12 -21.84 0.28 11.38
N GLU A 13 -22.29 -0.18 10.22
CA GLU A 13 -23.56 -0.88 10.09
C GLU A 13 -23.57 -2.20 10.85
N MET A 14 -22.46 -2.94 10.82
CA MET A 14 -22.26 -4.17 11.61
C MET A 14 -22.51 -3.95 13.11
N VAL A 15 -22.05 -2.81 13.63
CA VAL A 15 -22.25 -2.44 15.04
C VAL A 15 -23.69 -1.99 15.31
N ASN A 16 -24.33 -1.32 14.35
CA ASN A 16 -25.70 -0.83 14.46
C ASN A 16 -26.73 -1.97 14.46
N LEU A 17 -26.56 -2.97 13.59
CA LEU A 17 -27.49 -4.10 13.44
C LEU A 17 -27.66 -4.90 14.74
N ALA A 18 -26.59 -5.01 15.54
CA ALA A 18 -26.67 -5.67 16.85
C ALA A 18 -27.48 -4.89 17.90
N GLY A 19 -27.93 -3.67 17.60
CA GLY A 19 -28.71 -2.82 18.49
C GLY A 19 -27.93 -2.28 19.70
N PRO A 20 -28.59 -1.56 20.61
CA PRO A 20 -27.95 -1.06 21.82
C PRO A 20 -27.61 -2.21 22.79
N GLN A 21 -26.48 -2.09 23.50
CA GLN A 21 -25.96 -2.92 24.61
C GLN A 21 -24.42 -2.99 24.52
N MET A 22 -23.77 -3.31 25.64
CA MET A 22 -22.34 -3.61 25.66
C MET A 22 -21.99 -4.75 24.70
N LYS A 23 -21.04 -4.50 23.80
CA LYS A 23 -20.60 -5.41 22.76
C LYS A 23 -19.12 -5.76 22.91
N VAL A 24 -18.79 -6.97 22.48
CA VAL A 24 -17.44 -7.43 22.17
C VAL A 24 -17.35 -7.66 20.67
N ILE A 25 -16.21 -7.32 20.07
CA ILE A 25 -15.90 -7.68 18.68
C ILE A 25 -14.85 -8.79 18.66
N LEU A 26 -15.18 -9.90 18.01
CA LEU A 26 -14.34 -11.08 17.88
C LEU A 26 -13.85 -11.20 16.43
N MET A 27 -12.53 -11.18 16.23
CA MET A 27 -11.92 -11.04 14.91
C MET A 27 -10.83 -12.08 14.66
N ASP A 28 -10.48 -12.27 13.39
CA ASP A 28 -9.29 -13.03 12.96
C ASP A 28 -8.12 -12.11 12.60
N LYS A 29 -7.01 -12.69 12.14
CA LYS A 29 -5.73 -11.99 11.82
C LYS A 29 -5.92 -10.85 10.84
N GLU A 30 -6.64 -11.13 9.79
CA GLU A 30 -6.84 -10.18 8.70
C GLU A 30 -7.88 -9.14 9.10
N THR A 31 -9.05 -9.55 9.61
CA THR A 31 -10.14 -8.63 9.95
C THR A 31 -9.79 -7.68 11.09
N THR A 32 -8.96 -8.11 12.05
CA THR A 32 -8.41 -7.20 13.08
C THR A 32 -7.63 -6.05 12.44
N THR A 33 -6.83 -6.34 11.41
CA THR A 33 -6.04 -5.33 10.72
C THR A 33 -6.96 -4.38 9.95
N ILE A 34 -7.97 -4.92 9.26
CA ILE A 34 -8.98 -4.15 8.51
C ILE A 34 -9.69 -3.14 9.43
N VAL A 35 -10.21 -3.59 10.57
CA VAL A 35 -10.88 -2.72 11.54
C VAL A 35 -9.91 -1.69 12.13
N SER A 36 -8.68 -2.08 12.43
CA SER A 36 -7.67 -1.19 13.03
C SER A 36 -7.22 -0.04 12.11
N CYS A 37 -7.24 -0.23 10.79
CA CYS A 37 -6.95 0.83 9.83
C CYS A 37 -8.17 1.73 9.61
N ALA A 38 -9.38 1.18 9.75
CA ALA A 38 -10.63 1.90 9.51
C ALA A 38 -11.10 2.73 10.71
N PHE A 39 -10.91 2.27 11.96
CA PHE A 39 -11.44 2.91 13.17
C PHE A 39 -10.40 3.05 14.28
N ALA A 40 -10.44 4.19 14.97
CA ALA A 40 -9.82 4.32 16.29
C ALA A 40 -10.64 3.56 17.36
N GLN A 41 -9.94 3.03 18.37
CA GLN A 41 -10.57 2.34 19.49
C GLN A 41 -11.60 3.23 20.20
N SER A 42 -11.29 4.51 20.41
CA SER A 42 -12.21 5.48 21.03
C SER A 42 -13.51 5.65 20.23
N GLU A 43 -13.44 5.60 18.90
CA GLU A 43 -14.60 5.72 18.03
C GLU A 43 -15.53 4.49 18.11
N MET A 44 -14.94 3.30 18.29
CA MET A 44 -15.68 2.05 18.49
C MET A 44 -16.30 1.96 19.89
N MET A 45 -15.61 2.44 20.92
CA MET A 45 -16.14 2.50 22.29
C MET A 45 -17.35 3.43 22.41
N GLN A 46 -17.38 4.53 21.65
CA GLN A 46 -18.56 5.40 21.55
C GLN A 46 -19.79 4.69 20.93
N LYS A 47 -19.60 3.52 20.31
CA LYS A 47 -20.66 2.66 19.76
C LYS A 47 -20.90 1.42 20.62
N GLU A 48 -20.50 1.48 21.89
CA GLU A 48 -20.65 0.44 22.91
C GLU A 48 -19.83 -0.84 22.65
N VAL A 49 -18.81 -0.78 21.78
CA VAL A 49 -17.86 -1.87 21.57
C VAL A 49 -16.66 -1.67 22.51
N TYR A 50 -16.65 -2.38 23.64
CA TYR A 50 -15.68 -2.17 24.71
C TYR A 50 -14.54 -3.19 24.72
N LEU A 51 -14.80 -4.39 24.21
CA LEU A 51 -13.83 -5.48 24.17
C LEU A 51 -13.49 -5.85 22.73
N PHE A 52 -12.19 -6.03 22.47
CA PHE A 52 -11.66 -6.42 21.17
C PHE A 52 -10.87 -7.70 21.35
N GLU A 53 -11.30 -8.76 20.68
CA GLU A 53 -10.78 -10.09 20.90
C GLU A 53 -10.42 -10.80 19.60
N ARG A 54 -9.59 -11.83 19.78
CA ARG A 54 -9.01 -12.68 18.76
C ARG A 54 -9.64 -14.06 18.82
N LEU A 55 -10.21 -14.53 17.71
CA LEU A 55 -10.82 -15.84 17.61
C LEU A 55 -9.78 -16.97 17.80
N ASP A 56 -8.55 -16.74 17.35
CA ASP A 56 -7.40 -17.62 17.48
C ASP A 56 -6.60 -17.40 18.78
N SER A 57 -7.12 -16.61 19.73
CA SER A 57 -6.42 -16.38 21.01
C SER A 57 -6.29 -17.68 21.80
N PRO A 58 -5.08 -18.08 22.21
CA PRO A 58 -4.87 -19.25 23.05
C PRO A 58 -5.23 -18.99 24.53
N VAL A 59 -5.44 -17.73 24.91
CA VAL A 59 -5.72 -17.34 26.29
C VAL A 59 -7.16 -17.77 26.65
N PRO A 60 -7.36 -18.54 27.74
CA PRO A 60 -8.70 -18.84 28.24
C PRO A 60 -9.45 -17.53 28.52
N ARG A 61 -10.69 -17.45 28.07
CA ARG A 61 -11.53 -16.25 28.20
C ARG A 61 -12.71 -16.62 29.06
N GLU A 62 -12.98 -15.80 30.07
CA GLU A 62 -14.09 -16.00 30.97
C GLU A 62 -15.42 -15.79 30.24
N PRO A 63 -16.46 -16.60 30.51
CA PRO A 63 -17.78 -16.37 29.94
C PRO A 63 -18.40 -15.06 30.44
N ILE A 64 -18.71 -14.14 29.52
CA ILE A 64 -19.35 -12.86 29.82
C ILE A 64 -20.76 -12.83 29.22
N LYS A 65 -21.69 -13.50 29.90
CA LYS A 65 -23.06 -13.77 29.43
C LYS A 65 -23.99 -12.56 29.30
N HIS A 66 -23.51 -11.35 29.56
CA HIS A 66 -24.28 -10.11 29.39
C HIS A 66 -23.86 -9.29 28.16
N LEU A 67 -22.87 -9.77 27.38
CA LEU A 67 -22.39 -9.11 26.17
C LEU A 67 -23.01 -9.70 24.90
N LYS A 68 -23.20 -8.83 23.90
CA LYS A 68 -23.41 -9.22 22.51
C LYS A 68 -22.05 -9.37 21.82
N CYS A 69 -21.86 -10.45 21.07
CA CYS A 69 -20.64 -10.71 20.32
C CYS A 69 -20.84 -10.42 18.84
N LEU A 70 -20.04 -9.49 18.31
CA LEU A 70 -19.92 -9.23 16.88
C LEU A 70 -18.74 -10.04 16.36
N VAL A 71 -19.00 -11.12 15.62
CA VAL A 71 -17.95 -11.92 15.00
C VAL A 71 -17.68 -11.35 13.62
N PHE A 72 -16.47 -10.85 13.35
CA PHE A 72 -16.08 -10.40 12.02
C PHE A 72 -14.85 -11.17 11.54
N VAL A 73 -15.04 -12.11 10.63
CA VAL A 73 -13.99 -13.06 10.21
C VAL A 73 -14.05 -13.35 8.71
N ARG A 74 -12.94 -13.79 8.14
CA ARG A 74 -12.90 -14.35 6.79
C ARG A 74 -13.53 -15.76 6.78
N PRO A 75 -14.20 -16.16 5.70
CA PRO A 75 -14.77 -17.51 5.57
C PRO A 75 -13.68 -18.53 5.20
N THR A 76 -12.70 -18.74 6.08
CA THR A 76 -11.65 -19.77 5.91
C THR A 76 -12.01 -21.04 6.70
N PRO A 77 -11.54 -22.23 6.27
CA PRO A 77 -11.79 -23.47 7.01
C PRO A 77 -11.36 -23.37 8.49
N ASP A 78 -10.21 -22.75 8.76
CA ASP A 78 -9.69 -22.56 10.11
C ASP A 78 -10.62 -21.68 10.96
N ASN A 79 -11.10 -20.56 10.41
CA ASN A 79 -12.01 -19.67 11.11
C ASN A 79 -13.36 -20.33 11.38
N VAL A 80 -13.89 -21.09 10.41
CA VAL A 80 -15.15 -21.84 10.57
C VAL A 80 -15.01 -22.87 11.69
N GLN A 81 -13.88 -23.56 11.78
CA GLN A 81 -13.62 -24.53 12.85
C GLN A 81 -13.47 -23.88 14.22
N LEU A 82 -12.73 -22.77 14.30
CA LEU A 82 -12.59 -22.01 15.56
C LEU A 82 -13.93 -21.43 16.01
N LEU A 83 -14.72 -20.89 15.10
CA LEU A 83 -16.05 -20.36 15.39
C LEU A 83 -17.02 -21.47 15.81
N SER A 84 -16.98 -22.63 15.16
CA SER A 84 -17.76 -23.80 15.58
C SER A 84 -17.42 -24.23 17.01
N THR A 85 -16.14 -24.17 17.38
CA THR A 85 -15.69 -24.49 18.75
C THR A 85 -16.20 -23.47 19.76
N GLU A 86 -16.23 -22.19 19.40
CA GLU A 86 -16.80 -21.12 20.21
C GLU A 86 -18.32 -21.26 20.37
N LEU A 87 -19.06 -21.64 19.31
CA LEU A 87 -20.52 -21.80 19.36
C LEU A 87 -20.99 -23.03 20.16
N ARG A 88 -20.18 -24.11 20.20
CA ARG A 88 -20.46 -25.27 21.06
C ARG A 88 -20.37 -24.95 22.55
N ASN A 89 -19.55 -23.97 22.92
CA ASN A 89 -19.39 -23.52 24.31
C ASN A 89 -19.43 -21.98 24.35
N PRO A 90 -20.61 -21.39 24.08
CA PRO A 90 -20.72 -19.95 23.84
C PRO A 90 -20.33 -19.19 25.10
N ARG A 91 -19.45 -18.19 24.97
CA ARG A 91 -19.01 -17.33 26.08
C ARG A 91 -19.92 -16.14 26.29
N TYR A 92 -20.56 -15.68 25.21
CA TYR A 92 -21.42 -14.50 25.21
C TYR A 92 -22.90 -14.89 25.14
N ALA A 93 -23.80 -13.91 25.30
CA ALA A 93 -25.24 -14.18 25.29
C ALA A 93 -25.81 -14.33 23.87
N GLN A 94 -25.27 -13.57 22.92
CA GLN A 94 -25.77 -13.51 21.54
C GLN A 94 -24.59 -13.34 20.58
N TYR A 95 -24.66 -13.98 19.43
CA TYR A 95 -23.67 -13.86 18.37
C TYR A 95 -24.30 -13.29 17.10
N TYR A 96 -23.64 -12.27 16.54
CA TYR A 96 -23.95 -11.69 15.24
C TYR A 96 -22.72 -11.95 14.35
N ILE A 97 -22.86 -12.83 13.35
CA ILE A 97 -21.74 -13.34 12.56
C ILE A 97 -21.66 -12.59 11.23
N TYR A 98 -20.51 -12.02 10.93
CA TYR A 98 -20.22 -11.27 9.74
C TYR A 98 -19.01 -11.87 9.04
N PHE A 99 -19.22 -12.42 7.83
CA PHE A 99 -18.14 -12.91 6.99
C PHE A 99 -17.61 -11.80 6.09
N SER A 100 -16.28 -11.67 5.96
CA SER A 100 -15.67 -10.64 5.10
C SER A 100 -15.91 -10.87 3.59
N ASN A 101 -16.36 -12.07 3.20
CA ASN A 101 -16.52 -12.52 1.83
C ASN A 101 -17.63 -13.57 1.72
N ILE A 102 -17.87 -14.08 0.51
CA ILE A 102 -18.87 -15.11 0.22
C ILE A 102 -18.58 -16.38 1.05
N VAL A 103 -19.60 -16.89 1.75
CA VAL A 103 -19.50 -18.11 2.57
C VAL A 103 -20.21 -19.28 1.90
N SER A 104 -19.65 -20.49 2.02
CA SER A 104 -20.28 -21.67 1.42
C SER A 104 -21.47 -22.16 2.24
N LYS A 105 -22.47 -22.75 1.58
CA LYS A 105 -23.62 -23.36 2.27
C LYS A 105 -23.20 -24.50 3.20
N THR A 106 -22.11 -25.20 2.87
CA THR A 106 -21.54 -26.25 3.71
C THR A 106 -21.01 -25.69 5.02
N ASP A 107 -20.26 -24.59 4.97
CA ASP A 107 -19.74 -23.94 6.18
C ASP A 107 -20.86 -23.38 7.06
N LEU A 108 -21.90 -22.79 6.45
CA LEU A 108 -23.10 -22.36 7.18
C LEU A 108 -23.79 -23.52 7.89
N LYS A 109 -23.88 -24.68 7.23
CA LYS A 109 -24.46 -25.89 7.85
C LYS A 109 -23.63 -26.36 9.04
N THR A 110 -22.30 -26.39 8.90
CA THR A 110 -21.39 -26.76 10.00
C THR A 110 -21.55 -25.85 11.21
N LEU A 111 -21.71 -24.54 11.00
CA LEU A 111 -21.94 -23.58 12.08
C LEU A 111 -23.32 -23.74 12.72
N ALA A 112 -24.35 -24.01 11.92
CA ALA A 112 -25.70 -24.28 12.42
C ALA A 112 -25.75 -25.55 13.28
N GLU A 113 -25.03 -26.60 12.89
CA GLU A 113 -24.88 -27.83 13.68
C GLU A 113 -24.09 -27.60 14.98
N ALA A 114 -23.24 -26.56 15.04
CA ALA A 114 -22.42 -26.25 16.21
C ALA A 114 -23.12 -25.34 17.24
N ASP A 115 -24.15 -24.58 16.85
CA ASP A 115 -24.91 -23.68 17.74
C ASP A 115 -26.01 -24.42 18.51
N GLU A 116 -25.62 -25.42 19.31
CA GLU A 116 -26.54 -26.23 20.13
C GLU A 116 -27.32 -25.40 21.17
N HIS A 117 -26.85 -24.18 21.46
CA HIS A 117 -27.42 -23.26 22.44
C HIS A 117 -28.28 -22.15 21.82
N GLU A 118 -28.49 -22.16 20.49
CA GLU A 118 -29.33 -21.19 19.75
C GLU A 118 -28.96 -19.72 20.07
N THR A 119 -27.65 -19.45 20.12
CA THR A 119 -27.11 -18.15 20.49
C THR A 119 -26.90 -17.23 19.29
N VAL A 120 -26.79 -17.77 18.08
CA VAL A 120 -26.64 -17.00 16.85
C VAL A 120 -27.95 -16.30 16.51
N ARG A 121 -27.88 -14.99 16.28
CA ARG A 121 -29.05 -14.16 15.93
C ARG A 121 -29.09 -13.81 14.46
N GLU A 122 -27.94 -13.47 13.89
CA GLU A 122 -27.83 -13.05 12.50
C GLU A 122 -26.52 -13.55 11.89
N VAL A 123 -26.57 -13.84 10.59
CA VAL A 123 -25.40 -14.17 9.77
C VAL A 123 -25.45 -13.34 8.50
N HIS A 124 -24.40 -12.55 8.24
CA HIS A 124 -24.31 -11.65 7.09
C HIS A 124 -22.98 -11.78 6.37
N GLU A 125 -22.99 -11.48 5.07
CA GLU A 125 -21.78 -11.32 4.25
C GLU A 125 -21.47 -9.82 4.09
N PHE A 126 -20.40 -9.36 4.72
CA PHE A 126 -19.94 -7.98 4.70
C PHE A 126 -18.65 -7.91 3.88
N PHE A 127 -18.76 -7.57 2.61
CA PHE A 127 -17.66 -7.55 1.64
C PHE A 127 -16.59 -6.49 1.96
N VAL A 128 -15.80 -6.72 3.01
CA VAL A 128 -14.66 -5.90 3.42
C VAL A 128 -13.49 -6.87 3.63
N ASP A 129 -12.88 -7.31 2.53
CA ASP A 129 -11.86 -8.38 2.52
C ASP A 129 -10.46 -7.89 2.10
N GLY A 130 -10.10 -6.69 2.56
CA GLY A 130 -8.78 -6.07 2.41
C GLY A 130 -8.71 -4.74 3.13
N ILE A 131 -7.53 -4.12 3.13
CA ILE A 131 -7.24 -2.93 3.92
C ILE A 131 -7.41 -1.68 3.05
N ALA A 132 -8.36 -0.83 3.41
CA ALA A 132 -8.43 0.53 2.89
C ALA A 132 -7.45 1.41 3.69
N LEU A 133 -6.34 1.80 3.07
CA LEU A 133 -5.28 2.59 3.72
C LEU A 133 -5.60 4.09 3.67
N SER A 134 -6.17 4.55 2.56
CA SER A 134 -6.65 5.92 2.34
C SER A 134 -7.82 5.89 1.34
N PRO A 135 -8.55 7.00 1.11
CA PRO A 135 -9.74 6.99 0.26
C PRO A 135 -9.56 6.41 -1.16
N PRO A 136 -8.42 6.63 -1.86
CA PRO A 136 -8.17 6.00 -3.15
C PRO A 136 -7.23 4.77 -3.08
N LEU A 137 -6.85 4.27 -1.90
CA LEU A 137 -5.83 3.23 -1.75
C LEU A 137 -6.33 1.98 -1.02
N PHE A 138 -6.27 0.84 -1.71
CA PHE A 138 -6.64 -0.47 -1.20
C PHE A 138 -5.47 -1.45 -1.28
N SER A 139 -5.25 -2.24 -0.23
CA SER A 139 -4.21 -3.26 -0.17
C SER A 139 -4.78 -4.60 0.30
N VAL A 140 -4.41 -5.70 -0.37
CA VAL A 140 -4.72 -7.07 0.10
C VAL A 140 -3.85 -7.46 1.29
N ASN A 141 -2.71 -6.77 1.48
CA ASN A 141 -1.71 -7.04 2.51
C ASN A 141 -1.00 -8.41 2.40
N LEU A 142 -0.67 -8.80 1.16
CA LEU A 142 0.09 -10.00 0.83
C LEU A 142 1.47 -9.66 0.28
N LYS A 143 2.48 -9.75 1.14
CA LYS A 143 3.87 -9.45 0.78
C LYS A 143 4.50 -10.51 -0.13
N GLN A 144 4.36 -11.78 0.21
CA GLN A 144 4.94 -12.89 -0.56
C GLN A 144 3.84 -13.59 -1.35
N ILE A 145 3.85 -13.39 -2.67
CA ILE A 145 2.80 -13.92 -3.56
C ILE A 145 3.31 -14.88 -4.62
N TYR A 146 4.62 -14.88 -4.85
CA TYR A 146 5.27 -15.59 -5.93
C TYR A 146 5.94 -16.88 -5.47
N ASP A 147 6.01 -17.86 -6.37
CA ASP A 147 6.94 -18.99 -6.27
C ASP A 147 8.35 -18.61 -6.75
N SER A 148 9.27 -19.57 -6.76
CA SER A 148 10.66 -19.38 -7.23
C SER A 148 10.78 -18.96 -8.71
N SER A 149 9.74 -19.21 -9.51
CA SER A 149 9.66 -18.87 -10.93
C SER A 149 8.93 -17.55 -11.16
N PHE A 150 8.54 -16.83 -10.10
CA PHE A 150 7.76 -15.59 -10.18
C PHE A 150 6.37 -15.76 -10.81
N ASN A 151 5.74 -16.90 -10.54
CA ASN A 151 4.31 -17.11 -10.79
C ASN A 151 3.53 -17.02 -9.48
N LEU A 152 2.28 -16.56 -9.53
CA LEU A 152 1.42 -16.51 -8.36
C LEU A 152 1.19 -17.90 -7.78
N THR A 153 1.41 -18.05 -6.47
CA THR A 153 1.04 -19.28 -5.77
C THR A 153 -0.49 -19.45 -5.77
N ALA A 154 -0.98 -20.68 -5.72
CA ALA A 154 -2.42 -20.95 -5.75
C ALA A 154 -3.18 -20.28 -4.59
N SER A 155 -2.59 -20.24 -3.39
CA SER A 155 -3.18 -19.58 -2.21
C SER A 155 -3.23 -18.06 -2.37
N SER A 156 -2.15 -17.45 -2.86
CA SER A 156 -2.10 -16.01 -3.13
C SER A 156 -3.10 -15.61 -4.23
N PHE A 157 -3.17 -16.40 -5.32
CA PHE A 157 -4.12 -16.19 -6.41
C PHE A 157 -5.57 -16.20 -5.89
N LEU A 158 -5.93 -17.20 -5.09
CA LEU A 158 -7.27 -17.30 -4.49
C LEU A 158 -7.57 -16.10 -3.58
N ARG A 159 -6.62 -15.71 -2.71
CA ARG A 159 -6.78 -14.59 -1.79
C ARG A 159 -6.94 -13.25 -2.51
N ILE A 160 -6.16 -13.02 -3.57
CA ILE A 160 -6.24 -11.82 -4.41
C ILE A 160 -7.61 -11.75 -5.10
N LYS A 161 -8.06 -12.85 -5.70
CA LYS A 161 -9.38 -12.94 -6.33
C LYS A 161 -10.49 -12.59 -5.34
N GLN A 162 -10.48 -13.20 -4.15
CA GLN A 162 -11.43 -12.92 -3.08
C GLN A 162 -11.43 -11.43 -2.68
N ALA A 163 -10.25 -10.81 -2.52
CA ALA A 163 -10.11 -9.40 -2.19
C ALA A 163 -10.74 -8.49 -3.24
N LEU A 164 -10.50 -8.79 -4.53
CA LEU A 164 -11.01 -7.99 -5.64
C LEU A 164 -12.52 -8.14 -5.78
N VAL A 165 -13.07 -9.34 -5.63
CA VAL A 165 -14.54 -9.54 -5.59
C VAL A 165 -15.16 -8.72 -4.47
N ALA A 166 -14.57 -8.77 -3.26
CA ALA A 166 -15.05 -7.99 -2.14
C ALA A 166 -14.95 -6.48 -2.41
N LEU A 167 -13.84 -5.99 -2.98
CA LEU A 167 -13.69 -4.58 -3.36
C LEU A 167 -14.78 -4.13 -4.34
N LEU A 168 -15.08 -4.92 -5.36
CA LEU A 168 -16.09 -4.58 -6.36
C LEU A 168 -17.51 -4.55 -5.76
N LEU A 169 -17.85 -5.54 -4.93
CA LEU A 169 -19.12 -5.59 -4.22
C LEU A 169 -19.26 -4.46 -3.21
N ASN A 170 -18.22 -4.18 -2.43
CA ASN A 170 -18.16 -3.08 -1.47
C ASN A 170 -18.45 -1.74 -2.14
N GLN A 171 -17.83 -1.50 -3.29
CA GLN A 171 -17.97 -0.26 -4.06
C GLN A 171 -19.22 -0.26 -4.97
N LYS A 172 -20.00 -1.35 -4.98
CA LYS A 172 -21.16 -1.57 -5.85
C LYS A 172 -20.84 -1.33 -7.32
N LYS A 173 -19.73 -1.91 -7.80
CA LYS A 173 -19.25 -1.77 -9.19
C LYS A 173 -19.23 -3.11 -9.91
N LYS A 174 -19.74 -3.14 -11.15
CA LYS A 174 -19.60 -4.25 -12.11
C LYS A 174 -18.71 -3.74 -13.25
N PRO A 175 -17.38 -3.88 -13.13
CA PRO A 175 -16.44 -3.21 -14.02
C PRO A 175 -16.31 -3.92 -15.36
N VAL A 176 -15.86 -3.17 -16.36
CA VAL A 176 -15.22 -3.73 -17.55
C VAL A 176 -13.77 -4.05 -17.21
N ILE A 177 -13.35 -5.30 -17.42
CA ILE A 177 -12.01 -5.74 -17.03
C ILE A 177 -11.04 -5.65 -18.21
N ARG A 178 -9.92 -4.97 -18.01
CA ARG A 178 -8.73 -4.99 -18.86
C ARG A 178 -7.56 -5.58 -18.08
N TYR A 179 -6.65 -6.23 -18.77
CA TYR A 179 -5.47 -6.84 -18.14
C TYR A 179 -4.23 -6.71 -18.99
N GLN A 180 -3.07 -6.71 -18.35
CA GLN A 180 -1.79 -6.73 -19.03
C GLN A 180 -1.54 -8.10 -19.70
N ARG A 181 -1.45 -8.11 -21.04
CA ARG A 181 -1.31 -9.34 -21.82
C ARG A 181 0.03 -10.05 -21.64
N SER A 182 1.08 -9.33 -21.25
CA SER A 182 2.40 -9.93 -20.99
C SER A 182 2.43 -10.80 -19.72
N SER A 183 1.45 -10.66 -18.81
CA SER A 183 1.37 -11.45 -17.58
C SER A 183 0.23 -12.46 -17.67
N GLU A 184 0.58 -13.74 -17.63
CA GLU A 184 -0.37 -14.85 -17.63
C GLU A 184 -1.22 -14.85 -16.35
N ASP A 185 -0.63 -14.47 -15.22
CA ASP A 185 -1.33 -14.33 -13.95
C ASP A 185 -2.39 -13.22 -13.99
N CYS A 186 -2.08 -12.08 -14.62
CA CYS A 186 -3.06 -11.01 -14.83
C CYS A 186 -4.23 -11.47 -15.71
N ARG A 187 -3.95 -12.21 -16.80
CA ARG A 187 -4.97 -12.77 -17.69
C ARG A 187 -5.88 -13.74 -16.94
N ARG A 188 -5.29 -14.72 -16.26
CA ARG A 188 -6.03 -15.71 -15.47
C ARG A 188 -6.90 -15.06 -14.40
N LEU A 189 -6.36 -14.07 -13.68
CA LEU A 189 -7.10 -13.34 -12.66
C LEU A 189 -8.30 -12.59 -13.26
N ALA A 190 -8.10 -11.95 -14.42
CA ALA A 190 -9.16 -11.24 -15.14
C ALA A 190 -10.29 -12.18 -15.59
N ASP A 191 -9.94 -13.33 -16.15
CA ASP A 191 -10.90 -14.36 -16.60
C ASP A 191 -11.68 -14.95 -15.41
N ASP A 192 -11.00 -15.32 -14.33
CA ASP A 192 -11.61 -15.86 -13.10
C ASP A 192 -12.56 -14.85 -12.44
N LEU A 193 -12.17 -13.57 -12.38
CA LEU A 193 -13.03 -12.52 -11.82
C LEU A 193 -14.30 -12.34 -12.65
N ASN A 194 -14.18 -12.34 -13.98
CA ASN A 194 -15.34 -12.29 -14.87
C ASN A 194 -16.25 -13.52 -14.66
N GLN A 195 -15.67 -14.71 -14.48
CA GLN A 195 -16.44 -15.91 -14.18
C GLN A 195 -17.20 -15.80 -12.85
N VAL A 196 -16.56 -15.27 -11.80
CA VAL A 196 -17.24 -15.05 -10.50
C VAL A 196 -18.38 -14.04 -10.65
N MET A 197 -18.17 -12.92 -11.34
CA MET A 197 -19.23 -11.92 -11.56
C MET A 197 -20.43 -12.46 -12.36
N ARG A 198 -20.19 -13.42 -13.27
CA ARG A 198 -21.26 -14.12 -14.01
C ARG A 198 -21.98 -15.14 -13.15
N ARG A 199 -21.24 -15.90 -12.32
CA ARG A 199 -21.83 -16.92 -11.44
C ARG A 199 -22.66 -16.30 -10.32
N GLU A 200 -22.15 -15.22 -9.73
CA GLU A 200 -22.78 -14.49 -8.62
C GLU A 200 -23.53 -13.25 -9.11
N GLU A 201 -24.16 -13.30 -10.29
CA GLU A 201 -24.75 -12.11 -10.93
C GLU A 201 -25.72 -11.35 -10.01
N GLY A 202 -26.51 -12.07 -9.19
CA GLY A 202 -27.44 -11.47 -8.23
C GLY A 202 -26.78 -10.58 -7.17
N LEU A 203 -25.51 -10.83 -6.79
CA LEU A 203 -24.77 -9.94 -5.89
C LEU A 203 -24.41 -8.60 -6.57
N PHE A 204 -24.41 -8.56 -7.90
CA PHE A 204 -24.07 -7.39 -8.72
C PHE A 204 -25.28 -6.71 -9.36
N ASP A 205 -26.52 -7.10 -9.05
CA ASP A 205 -27.74 -6.52 -9.67
C ASP A 205 -27.83 -5.00 -9.47
N ASN A 206 -27.44 -4.51 -8.29
CA ASN A 206 -27.43 -3.09 -7.96
C ASN A 206 -26.09 -2.39 -8.26
N ALA A 207 -25.15 -3.08 -8.92
CA ALA A 207 -23.81 -2.58 -9.19
C ALA A 207 -23.76 -1.75 -10.49
N LYS A 208 -23.08 -0.60 -10.44
CA LYS A 208 -22.93 0.31 -11.59
C LYS A 208 -21.89 -0.21 -12.58
N ARG A 209 -22.17 -0.06 -13.89
CA ARG A 209 -21.28 -0.41 -15.01
C ARG A 209 -20.51 0.80 -15.57
N ASP A 210 -20.00 1.64 -14.66
CA ASP A 210 -19.31 2.92 -14.91
C ASP A 210 -17.82 2.87 -14.54
N THR A 211 -17.25 1.66 -14.44
CA THR A 211 -15.93 1.41 -13.88
C THR A 211 -15.10 0.53 -14.82
N VAL A 212 -13.83 0.89 -15.02
CA VAL A 212 -12.83 -0.01 -15.60
C VAL A 212 -11.97 -0.58 -14.48
N LEU A 213 -11.77 -1.89 -14.48
CA LEU A 213 -10.75 -2.56 -13.68
C LEU A 213 -9.58 -2.89 -14.59
N LEU A 214 -8.40 -2.31 -14.33
CA LEU A 214 -7.18 -2.58 -15.06
C LEU A 214 -6.21 -3.36 -14.18
N ILE A 215 -5.89 -4.60 -14.58
CA ILE A 215 -4.97 -5.49 -13.85
C ILE A 215 -3.59 -5.43 -14.51
N ILE A 216 -2.58 -5.01 -13.77
CA ILE A 216 -1.18 -4.91 -14.24
C ILE A 216 -0.22 -5.64 -13.29
N ASP A 217 0.97 -5.93 -13.79
CA ASP A 217 2.00 -6.68 -13.10
C ASP A 217 3.20 -5.76 -12.78
N ARG A 218 3.67 -5.78 -11.53
CA ARG A 218 4.84 -5.02 -11.07
C ARG A 218 6.11 -5.34 -11.87
N SER A 219 6.21 -6.50 -12.51
CA SER A 219 7.37 -6.84 -13.36
C SER A 219 7.63 -5.88 -14.52
N GLU A 220 6.65 -5.09 -14.98
CA GLU A 220 6.89 -4.04 -16.00
C GLU A 220 7.62 -2.81 -15.44
N ASP A 221 7.47 -2.53 -14.14
CA ASP A 221 8.11 -1.40 -13.47
C ASP A 221 8.76 -1.82 -12.15
N PRO A 222 9.93 -2.49 -12.22
CA PRO A 222 10.74 -2.81 -11.05
C PRO A 222 11.58 -1.62 -10.57
N VAL A 223 11.55 -0.47 -11.25
CA VAL A 223 12.37 0.71 -10.93
C VAL A 223 11.73 1.52 -9.81
N THR A 224 10.44 1.85 -9.94
CA THR A 224 9.69 2.63 -8.93
C THR A 224 9.91 2.16 -7.49
N PRO A 225 9.79 0.86 -7.12
CA PRO A 225 10.00 0.42 -5.74
C PRO A 225 11.45 0.47 -5.26
N LEU A 226 12.43 0.69 -6.15
CA LEU A 226 13.84 0.77 -5.79
C LEU A 226 14.31 2.21 -5.50
N LEU A 227 13.57 3.25 -5.90
CA LEU A 227 14.04 4.63 -5.78
C LEU A 227 13.87 5.20 -4.37
N ASN A 228 14.83 6.03 -3.92
CA ASN A 228 14.59 6.87 -2.75
C ASN A 228 13.42 7.83 -2.99
N GLN A 229 12.65 8.06 -1.93
CA GLN A 229 11.43 8.86 -1.97
C GLN A 229 11.59 10.15 -1.17
N TRP A 230 11.04 11.26 -1.69
CA TRP A 230 11.21 12.60 -1.11
C TRP A 230 9.91 13.32 -0.78
N THR A 231 8.78 12.62 -0.84
CA THR A 231 7.49 13.09 -0.35
C THR A 231 7.18 12.46 1.00
N TYR A 232 6.46 13.17 1.86
CA TYR A 232 6.45 12.85 3.29
C TYR A 232 6.03 11.40 3.59
N GLU A 233 4.89 10.95 3.07
CA GLU A 233 4.40 9.58 3.30
C GLU A 233 5.34 8.52 2.69
N ALA A 234 5.76 8.72 1.44
CA ALA A 234 6.61 7.77 0.74
C ALA A 234 8.00 7.67 1.39
N MET A 235 8.56 8.79 1.84
CA MET A 235 9.85 8.86 2.54
C MET A 235 9.78 8.20 3.92
N VAL A 236 8.69 8.39 4.67
CA VAL A 236 8.48 7.66 5.94
C VAL A 236 8.41 6.16 5.70
N HIS A 237 7.68 5.71 4.67
CA HIS A 237 7.60 4.28 4.36
C HIS A 237 8.94 3.72 3.85
N GLU A 238 9.71 4.48 3.08
CA GLU A 238 10.99 4.05 2.55
C GLU A 238 12.06 3.93 3.66
N LEU A 239 12.16 4.92 4.56
CA LEU A 239 13.26 4.99 5.53
C LEU A 239 12.91 4.41 6.92
N ILE A 240 11.64 4.43 7.32
CA ILE A 240 11.20 3.99 8.65
C ILE A 240 10.20 2.81 8.57
N THR A 241 9.54 2.63 7.42
CA THR A 241 8.48 1.65 7.17
C THR A 241 7.16 1.96 7.88
N ILE A 242 6.12 2.19 7.08
CA ILE A 242 4.72 2.22 7.53
C ILE A 242 4.16 0.81 7.42
N ASN A 243 3.66 0.26 8.53
CA ASN A 243 2.96 -1.01 8.57
C ASN A 243 1.53 -0.80 9.07
N ASN A 244 0.53 -0.90 8.19
CA ASN A 244 -0.90 -0.72 8.52
C ASN A 244 -1.16 0.56 9.32
N ASN A 245 -0.72 1.70 8.78
CA ASN A 245 -0.84 3.04 9.39
C ASN A 245 -0.07 3.21 10.72
N ARG A 246 0.89 2.33 11.02
CA ARG A 246 1.78 2.44 12.19
C ARG A 246 3.24 2.54 11.79
N VAL A 247 3.98 3.34 12.54
CA VAL A 247 5.43 3.52 12.41
C VAL A 247 6.06 3.36 13.79
N THR A 248 7.25 2.80 13.86
CA THR A 248 7.99 2.66 15.12
C THR A 248 9.33 3.38 15.01
N VAL A 249 9.56 4.35 15.90
CA VAL A 249 10.84 5.09 16.00
C VAL A 249 11.33 4.98 17.43
N ASP A 250 12.58 4.60 17.65
CA ASP A 250 13.21 4.46 18.97
C ASP A 250 12.36 3.62 19.97
N GLY A 251 11.71 2.55 19.48
CA GLY A 251 10.83 1.68 20.26
C GLY A 251 9.43 2.26 20.56
N GLN A 252 9.15 3.49 20.14
CA GLN A 252 7.85 4.14 20.29
C GLN A 252 7.01 3.94 19.03
N SER A 253 5.84 3.28 19.17
CA SER A 253 4.89 3.10 18.08
C SER A 253 3.95 4.30 17.98
N MET A 254 3.83 4.85 16.77
CA MET A 254 3.00 6.01 16.42
C MET A 254 2.02 5.63 15.31
N VAL A 255 0.79 6.13 15.39
CA VAL A 255 -0.23 5.95 14.35
C VAL A 255 -0.20 7.15 13.40
N LEU A 256 -0.09 6.87 12.10
CA LEU A 256 -0.24 7.82 10.99
C LEU A 256 -1.55 7.52 10.26
N SER A 257 -2.57 8.31 10.57
CA SER A 257 -3.89 8.17 9.97
C SER A 257 -4.41 9.53 9.55
N GLU A 258 -4.74 9.68 8.27
CA GLU A 258 -5.31 10.92 7.74
C GLU A 258 -6.65 11.28 8.38
N LEU A 259 -7.39 10.28 8.89
CA LEU A 259 -8.71 10.48 9.52
C LEU A 259 -8.62 11.15 10.89
N HIS A 260 -7.51 10.95 11.60
CA HIS A 260 -7.35 11.35 12.99
C HIS A 260 -6.16 12.30 13.20
N ASP A 261 -5.46 12.67 12.13
CA ASP A 261 -4.29 13.53 12.15
C ASP A 261 -4.35 14.55 11.01
N GLU A 262 -4.89 15.73 11.32
CA GLU A 262 -5.05 16.82 10.33
C GLU A 262 -3.71 17.31 9.77
N PHE A 263 -2.66 17.29 10.58
CA PHE A 263 -1.33 17.71 10.13
C PHE A 263 -0.80 16.71 9.10
N TYR A 264 -0.91 15.41 9.40
CA TYR A 264 -0.53 14.37 8.45
C TYR A 264 -1.34 14.47 7.14
N ALA A 265 -2.67 14.58 7.23
CA ALA A 265 -3.55 14.65 6.06
C ALA A 265 -3.20 15.81 5.11
N LYS A 266 -2.84 16.97 5.66
CA LYS A 266 -2.42 18.15 4.88
C LYS A 266 -1.02 18.02 4.26
N ASN A 267 -0.18 17.13 4.79
CA ASN A 267 1.24 17.06 4.46
C ASN A 267 1.70 15.74 3.83
N VAL A 268 0.82 14.75 3.64
CA VAL A 268 1.16 13.46 3.02
C VAL A 268 1.95 13.63 1.71
N SER A 269 1.54 14.59 0.88
CA SER A 269 2.12 14.87 -0.43
C SER A 269 3.22 15.95 -0.43
N SER A 270 3.50 16.57 0.72
CA SER A 270 4.54 17.61 0.84
C SER A 270 5.92 17.00 0.57
N ASN A 271 6.76 17.72 -0.17
CA ASN A 271 8.15 17.30 -0.35
C ASN A 271 8.98 17.54 0.93
N PHE A 272 10.18 16.94 1.00
CA PHE A 272 11.05 17.00 2.17
C PHE A 272 11.43 18.42 2.62
N GLY A 273 11.56 19.37 1.69
CA GLY A 273 11.79 20.78 2.03
C GLY A 273 10.55 21.46 2.60
N GLU A 274 9.39 21.23 1.98
CA GLU A 274 8.10 21.78 2.41
C GLU A 274 7.69 21.27 3.80
N ILE A 275 7.84 19.97 4.07
CA ILE A 275 7.52 19.41 5.39
C ILE A 275 8.38 20.03 6.49
N GLY A 276 9.66 20.30 6.24
CA GLY A 276 10.54 20.99 7.19
C GLY A 276 10.03 22.38 7.56
N GLN A 277 9.56 23.14 6.56
CA GLN A 277 8.93 24.46 6.78
C GLN A 277 7.61 24.34 7.54
N ASN A 278 6.76 23.38 7.17
CA ASN A 278 5.45 23.19 7.79
C ASN A 278 5.56 22.73 9.25
N ILE A 279 6.59 21.95 9.61
CA ILE A 279 6.90 21.61 11.00
C ILE A 279 7.33 22.84 11.80
N LYS A 280 8.15 23.72 11.20
CA LYS A 280 8.54 24.98 11.86
C LYS A 280 7.33 25.87 12.14
N VAL A 281 6.40 25.97 11.18
CA VAL A 281 5.13 26.69 11.38
C VAL A 281 4.31 26.06 12.50
N LEU A 282 4.13 24.73 12.48
CA LEU A 282 3.41 24.00 13.53
C LEU A 282 4.02 24.23 14.92
N MET A 283 5.36 24.23 15.02
CA MET A 283 6.07 24.49 16.27
C MET A 283 5.87 25.94 16.76
N ASN A 284 5.96 26.91 15.85
CA ASN A 284 5.76 28.32 16.19
C ASN A 284 4.33 28.60 16.69
N GLU A 285 3.31 28.04 16.02
CA GLU A 285 1.92 28.13 16.48
C GLU A 285 1.73 27.51 17.87
N PHE A 286 2.42 26.40 18.13
CA PHE A 286 2.37 25.74 19.43
C PHE A 286 3.07 26.55 20.53
N GLN A 287 4.23 27.15 20.24
CA GLN A 287 4.96 28.03 21.15
C GLN A 287 4.12 29.26 21.54
N GLN A 288 3.46 29.89 20.56
CA GLN A 288 2.56 31.02 20.79
C GLN A 288 1.38 30.63 21.70
N LYS A 289 0.72 29.48 21.41
CA LYS A 289 -0.38 28.97 22.24
C LYS A 289 0.06 28.63 23.66
N SER A 290 1.29 28.15 23.82
CA SER A 290 1.83 27.72 25.11
C SER A 290 2.56 28.84 25.88
N GLN A 291 2.58 30.07 25.35
CA GLN A 291 3.28 31.24 25.93
C GLN A 291 4.76 30.98 26.23
N ILE A 292 5.44 30.24 25.34
CA ILE A 292 6.86 29.93 25.46
C ILE A 292 7.60 30.55 24.29
N HIS A 293 8.66 31.30 24.58
CA HIS A 293 9.48 31.96 23.57
C HIS A 293 10.90 31.40 23.63
N LYS A 294 11.17 30.34 22.85
CA LYS A 294 12.53 29.88 22.54
C LYS A 294 12.77 30.04 21.05
N ASN A 295 13.94 30.54 20.66
CA ASN A 295 14.33 30.59 19.25
C ASN A 295 14.71 29.17 18.79
N LEU A 296 13.94 28.58 17.87
CA LEU A 296 14.17 27.25 17.31
C LEU A 296 14.41 27.38 15.80
N GLU A 297 15.65 27.16 15.36
CA GLU A 297 16.04 27.39 13.96
C GLU A 297 16.11 26.09 13.17
N SER A 298 16.49 24.98 13.81
CA SER A 298 16.66 23.67 13.18
C SER A 298 15.68 22.60 13.68
N ILE A 299 15.52 21.52 12.90
CA ILE A 299 14.74 20.35 13.30
C ILE A 299 15.33 19.67 14.53
N SER A 300 16.67 19.70 14.68
CA SER A 300 17.36 19.19 15.85
C SER A 300 16.98 19.99 17.11
N ASP A 301 16.93 21.32 17.02
CA ASP A 301 16.50 22.16 18.15
C ASP A 301 15.06 21.86 18.55
N MET A 302 14.18 21.67 17.55
CA MET A 302 12.79 21.32 17.76
C MET A 302 12.65 19.94 18.44
N LYS A 303 13.44 18.94 18.05
CA LYS A 303 13.46 17.61 18.69
C LYS A 303 13.92 17.72 20.15
N ASN A 304 15.05 18.36 20.39
CA ASN A 304 15.60 18.55 21.74
C ASN A 304 14.61 19.30 22.64
N PHE A 305 13.94 20.33 22.11
CA PHE A 305 12.91 21.07 22.83
C PHE A 305 11.73 20.19 23.26
N VAL A 306 11.27 19.27 22.41
CA VAL A 306 10.18 18.34 22.76
C VAL A 306 10.63 17.32 23.82
N GLU A 307 11.89 16.92 23.82
CA GLU A 307 12.46 15.98 24.78
C GLU A 307 12.71 16.62 26.17
N GLU A 308 13.20 17.86 26.21
CA GLU A 308 13.47 18.62 27.44
C GLU A 308 12.22 18.89 28.29
N TYR A 309 11.04 18.88 27.66
CA TYR A 309 9.78 19.26 28.32
C TYR A 309 8.70 18.20 28.07
N PRO A 310 8.69 17.11 28.85
CA PRO A 310 7.75 16.00 28.69
C PRO A 310 6.28 16.39 28.85
N GLN A 311 5.98 17.48 29.58
CA GLN A 311 4.62 18.04 29.61
C GLN A 311 4.10 18.42 28.21
N PHE A 312 4.96 18.76 27.24
CA PHE A 312 4.54 19.03 25.86
C PHE A 312 4.03 17.78 25.13
N LYS A 313 4.58 16.60 25.42
CA LYS A 313 4.04 15.33 24.89
C LYS A 313 2.60 15.10 25.34
N LYS A 314 2.25 15.57 26.54
CA LYS A 314 0.88 15.47 27.09
C LYS A 314 -0.08 16.52 26.51
N ILE A 315 0.43 17.68 26.09
CA ILE A 315 -0.39 18.80 25.59
C ILE A 315 -0.59 18.71 24.06
N SER A 316 0.40 18.26 23.29
CA SER A 316 0.29 18.11 21.84
C SER A 316 1.02 16.88 21.32
N GLY A 317 0.28 15.76 21.21
CA GLY A 317 0.79 14.52 20.63
C GLY A 317 1.18 14.66 19.15
N THR A 318 0.48 15.50 18.37
CA THR A 318 0.75 15.74 16.94
C THR A 318 2.11 16.41 16.73
N VAL A 319 2.44 17.46 17.49
CA VAL A 319 3.74 18.16 17.39
C VAL A 319 4.87 17.19 17.69
N SER A 320 4.79 16.47 18.83
CA SER A 320 5.83 15.51 19.20
C SER A 320 5.99 14.42 18.13
N LYS A 321 4.89 13.86 17.62
CA LYS A 321 4.92 12.80 16.60
C LYS A 321 5.68 13.23 15.36
N HIS A 322 5.29 14.34 14.75
CA HIS A 322 5.85 14.74 13.45
C HIS A 322 7.25 15.35 13.56
N VAL A 323 7.58 16.03 14.67
CA VAL A 323 8.95 16.48 14.94
C VAL A 323 9.88 15.28 15.10
N THR A 324 9.47 14.24 15.85
CA THR A 324 10.25 13.01 16.00
C THR A 324 10.47 12.32 14.65
N LEU A 325 9.42 12.15 13.84
CA LEU A 325 9.52 11.52 12.53
C LEU A 325 10.45 12.28 11.59
N VAL A 326 10.23 13.59 11.40
CA VAL A 326 11.04 14.42 10.48
C VAL A 326 12.48 14.56 10.98
N GLY A 327 12.69 14.58 12.30
CA GLY A 327 14.02 14.52 12.91
C GLY A 327 14.75 13.22 12.58
N GLU A 328 14.07 12.07 12.67
CA GLU A 328 14.67 10.78 12.31
C GLU A 328 14.95 10.68 10.80
N LEU A 329 14.04 11.14 9.94
CA LEU A 329 14.28 11.22 8.49
C LEU A 329 15.53 12.04 8.18
N SER A 330 15.67 13.22 8.78
CA SER A 330 16.81 14.12 8.57
C SER A 330 18.13 13.46 8.99
N LYS A 331 18.12 12.75 10.13
CA LYS A 331 19.27 11.99 10.63
C LYS A 331 19.67 10.86 9.68
N ILE A 332 18.71 10.09 9.17
CA ILE A 332 18.98 9.00 8.20
C ILE A 332 19.56 9.57 6.91
N VAL A 333 18.96 10.64 6.35
CA VAL A 333 19.45 11.31 5.14
C VAL A 333 20.91 11.75 5.26
N ALA A 334 21.26 12.40 6.37
CA ALA A 334 22.62 12.90 6.60
C ALA A 334 23.64 11.78 6.88
N ASN A 335 23.22 10.73 7.61
CA ASN A 335 24.10 9.62 7.99
C ASN A 335 24.36 8.67 6.83
N GLN A 336 23.41 8.54 5.89
CA GLN A 336 23.51 7.59 4.77
C GLN A 336 23.85 8.25 3.43
N ASN A 337 24.14 9.55 3.39
CA ASN A 337 24.46 10.30 2.18
C ASN A 337 23.37 10.19 1.08
N LEU A 338 22.09 10.24 1.48
CA LEU A 338 20.98 9.90 0.59
C LEU A 338 20.77 10.91 -0.56
N LEU A 339 21.19 12.16 -0.40
CA LEU A 339 21.06 13.18 -1.45
C LEU A 339 21.94 12.83 -2.67
N GLU A 340 23.22 12.52 -2.45
CA GLU A 340 24.12 12.13 -3.55
C GLU A 340 23.73 10.79 -4.18
N ILE A 341 23.25 9.84 -3.35
CA ILE A 341 22.75 8.56 -3.84
C ILE A 341 21.52 8.76 -4.72
N SER A 342 20.54 9.53 -4.25
CA SER A 342 19.32 9.80 -5.00
C SER A 342 19.59 10.56 -6.30
N GLU A 343 20.54 11.50 -6.32
CA GLU A 343 20.94 12.16 -7.56
C GLU A 343 21.47 11.16 -8.61
N VAL A 344 22.25 10.16 -8.19
CA VAL A 344 22.71 9.08 -9.09
C VAL A 344 21.56 8.20 -9.54
N GLU A 345 20.63 7.84 -8.65
CA GLU A 345 19.43 7.08 -9.01
C GLU A 345 18.64 7.77 -10.13
N GLN A 346 18.42 9.09 -9.99
CA GLN A 346 17.71 9.88 -10.99
C GLN A 346 18.50 9.98 -12.30
N SER A 347 19.83 10.17 -12.25
CA SER A 347 20.68 10.18 -13.45
C SER A 347 20.65 8.84 -14.21
N ILE A 348 20.63 7.70 -13.49
CA ILE A 348 20.48 6.37 -14.11
C ILE A 348 19.15 6.26 -14.84
N VAL A 349 18.05 6.64 -14.19
CA VAL A 349 16.68 6.41 -14.70
C VAL A 349 16.27 7.43 -15.76
N ALA A 350 16.64 8.71 -15.60
CA ALA A 350 16.18 9.80 -16.47
C ALA A 350 17.19 10.17 -17.58
N GLU A 351 18.50 10.23 -17.28
CA GLU A 351 19.52 10.69 -18.25
C GLU A 351 20.14 9.53 -19.04
N GLY A 352 20.56 8.46 -18.35
CA GLY A 352 21.11 7.27 -18.98
C GLY A 352 22.53 7.39 -19.56
N ASP A 353 23.33 8.38 -19.14
CA ASP A 353 24.76 8.42 -19.48
C ASP A 353 25.51 7.29 -18.76
N HIS A 354 25.77 6.20 -19.48
CA HIS A 354 26.40 4.99 -18.95
C HIS A 354 27.74 5.26 -18.27
N SER A 355 28.62 6.05 -18.89
CA SER A 355 29.99 6.24 -18.39
C SER A 355 29.97 7.07 -17.10
N ARG A 356 29.21 8.16 -17.10
CA ARG A 356 29.03 9.02 -15.92
C ARG A 356 28.35 8.27 -14.77
N CYS A 357 27.29 7.52 -15.07
CA CYS A 357 26.60 6.72 -14.05
C CYS A 357 27.54 5.67 -13.45
N LEU A 358 28.26 4.93 -14.29
CA LEU A 358 29.17 3.87 -13.83
C LEU A 358 30.29 4.41 -12.92
N GLU A 359 30.89 5.55 -13.26
CA GLU A 359 31.91 6.20 -12.43
C GLU A 359 31.35 6.61 -11.06
N ARG A 360 30.19 7.28 -11.05
CA ARG A 360 29.55 7.73 -9.80
C ARG A 360 29.13 6.57 -8.91
N ILE A 361 28.59 5.49 -9.48
CA ILE A 361 28.24 4.28 -8.72
C ILE A 361 29.50 3.69 -8.05
N ARG A 362 30.62 3.58 -8.77
CA ARG A 362 31.88 3.05 -8.20
C ARG A 362 32.38 3.89 -7.03
N THR A 363 32.25 5.21 -7.12
CA THR A 363 32.59 6.13 -6.03
C THR A 363 31.67 5.94 -4.83
N LEU A 364 30.35 5.90 -5.05
CA LEU A 364 29.38 5.79 -3.96
C LEU A 364 29.38 4.43 -3.26
N ILE A 365 29.62 3.32 -3.97
CA ILE A 365 29.72 1.97 -3.36
C ILE A 365 30.85 1.93 -2.33
N ASN A 366 31.95 2.64 -2.56
CA ASN A 366 33.09 2.69 -1.65
C ASN A 366 32.98 3.80 -0.59
N HIS A 367 31.97 4.65 -0.67
CA HIS A 367 31.82 5.79 0.23
C HIS A 367 31.44 5.31 1.65
N PRO A 368 32.09 5.80 2.72
CA PRO A 368 31.93 5.26 4.07
C PRO A 368 30.52 5.41 4.67
N LYS A 369 29.73 6.36 4.17
CA LYS A 369 28.33 6.57 4.59
C LYS A 369 27.32 5.75 3.79
N THR A 370 27.72 5.07 2.71
CA THR A 370 26.77 4.31 1.89
C THR A 370 26.43 2.99 2.57
N SER A 371 25.14 2.81 2.88
CA SER A 371 24.65 1.55 3.45
C SER A 371 24.73 0.40 2.43
N LYS A 372 24.72 -0.84 2.91
CA LYS A 372 24.68 -2.03 2.03
C LYS A 372 23.46 -2.00 1.10
N LEU A 373 22.30 -1.62 1.64
CA LEU A 373 21.05 -1.52 0.89
C LEU A 373 21.15 -0.48 -0.23
N ASN A 374 21.70 0.69 0.05
CA ASN A 374 21.85 1.75 -0.96
C ASN A 374 22.88 1.37 -2.04
N ALA A 375 23.97 0.72 -1.65
CA ALA A 375 24.94 0.21 -2.62
C ALA A 375 24.30 -0.85 -3.53
N LEU A 376 23.55 -1.80 -2.97
CA LEU A 376 22.81 -2.80 -3.73
C LEU A 376 21.77 -2.14 -4.65
N ARG A 377 20.98 -1.19 -4.15
CA ARG A 377 19.99 -0.43 -4.92
C ARG A 377 20.59 0.21 -6.18
N LEU A 378 21.72 0.90 -6.06
CA LEU A 378 22.41 1.51 -7.21
C LEU A 378 22.79 0.45 -8.25
N VAL A 379 23.27 -0.72 -7.81
CA VAL A 379 23.61 -1.84 -8.70
C VAL A 379 22.36 -2.45 -9.34
N LEU A 380 21.24 -2.56 -8.62
CA LEU A 380 19.96 -3.04 -9.15
C LEU A 380 19.41 -2.12 -10.24
N LEU A 381 19.41 -0.81 -10.00
CA LEU A 381 19.00 0.19 -11.01
C LEU A 381 19.92 0.17 -12.23
N TYR A 382 21.24 0.07 -12.03
CA TYR A 382 22.21 -0.10 -13.11
C TYR A 382 21.93 -1.36 -13.93
N ALA A 383 21.66 -2.49 -13.27
CA ALA A 383 21.37 -3.77 -13.92
C ALA A 383 20.14 -3.67 -14.83
N LEU A 384 19.09 -2.97 -14.39
CA LEU A 384 17.87 -2.77 -15.17
C LEU A 384 18.08 -1.80 -16.34
N ARG A 385 18.81 -0.70 -16.13
CA ARG A 385 18.99 0.37 -17.15
C ARG A 385 19.94 -0.05 -18.27
N PHE A 386 21.03 -0.73 -17.94
CA PHE A 386 22.16 -0.95 -18.85
C PHE A 386 22.39 -2.42 -19.22
N GLU A 387 21.35 -3.26 -19.11
CA GLU A 387 21.41 -4.70 -19.37
C GLU A 387 22.04 -5.02 -20.74
N GLY A 388 21.57 -4.36 -21.79
CA GLY A 388 22.04 -4.53 -23.17
C GLY A 388 23.20 -3.61 -23.59
N HIS A 389 23.77 -2.81 -22.68
CA HIS A 389 24.82 -1.86 -23.04
C HIS A 389 26.15 -2.57 -23.37
N PRO A 390 26.86 -2.24 -24.47
CA PRO A 390 28.09 -2.93 -24.86
C PRO A 390 29.18 -2.95 -23.79
N ASN A 391 29.29 -1.87 -23.02
CA ASN A 391 30.26 -1.72 -21.93
C ASN A 391 29.67 -2.06 -20.54
N ASN A 392 28.68 -2.97 -20.49
CA ASN A 392 28.03 -3.37 -19.25
C ASN A 392 29.08 -3.92 -18.24
N SER A 393 29.15 -3.28 -17.07
CA SER A 393 30.10 -3.59 -16.00
C SER A 393 29.41 -4.22 -14.78
N LEU A 394 28.23 -4.82 -14.96
CA LEU A 394 27.43 -5.37 -13.86
C LEU A 394 28.20 -6.39 -13.01
N SER A 395 28.93 -7.32 -13.63
CA SER A 395 29.72 -8.32 -12.88
C SER A 395 30.79 -7.67 -12.01
N ALA A 396 31.41 -6.57 -12.46
CA ALA A 396 32.40 -5.84 -11.69
C ALA A 396 31.73 -5.12 -10.51
N LEU A 397 30.58 -4.48 -10.72
CA LEU A 397 29.82 -3.80 -9.68
C LEU A 397 29.32 -4.78 -8.60
N VAL A 398 28.76 -5.92 -9.00
CA VAL A 398 28.41 -7.01 -8.06
C VAL A 398 29.64 -7.48 -7.30
N GLY A 399 30.77 -7.63 -8.00
CA GLY A 399 32.06 -7.96 -7.41
C GLY A 399 32.63 -6.88 -6.47
N MET A 400 32.11 -5.65 -6.46
CA MET A 400 32.47 -4.60 -5.48
C MET A 400 31.63 -4.68 -4.20
N LEU A 401 30.47 -5.34 -4.24
CA LEU A 401 29.61 -5.57 -3.08
C LEU A 401 30.14 -6.68 -2.15
N LYS A 402 31.48 -6.92 -2.11
CA LYS A 402 32.24 -8.07 -1.54
C LYS A 402 31.90 -8.54 -0.10
N ARG A 403 30.96 -7.90 0.58
CA ARG A 403 30.49 -8.22 1.94
C ARG A 403 29.02 -8.67 1.98
N ASP A 404 28.41 -8.93 0.84
CA ASP A 404 27.03 -9.38 0.70
C ASP A 404 26.99 -10.63 -0.19
N ASN A 405 26.87 -11.81 0.43
CA ASN A 405 26.83 -13.10 -0.27
C ASN A 405 25.55 -13.25 -1.12
N ASP A 406 24.52 -12.42 -0.87
CA ASP A 406 23.22 -12.52 -1.51
C ASP A 406 23.02 -11.45 -2.60
N ALA A 407 23.87 -10.41 -2.69
CA ALA A 407 23.72 -9.37 -3.71
C ALA A 407 23.66 -9.94 -5.15
N ALA A 408 24.49 -10.93 -5.47
CA ALA A 408 24.47 -11.59 -6.78
C ALA A 408 23.21 -12.43 -7.02
N SER A 409 22.60 -12.99 -5.97
CA SER A 409 21.35 -13.73 -6.09
C SER A 409 20.17 -12.76 -6.30
N VAL A 410 20.14 -11.63 -5.59
CA VAL A 410 19.13 -10.58 -5.75
C VAL A 410 19.17 -9.98 -7.15
N VAL A 411 20.36 -9.62 -7.67
CA VAL A 411 20.49 -9.06 -9.03
C VAL A 411 19.96 -10.04 -10.08
N ARG A 412 20.30 -11.33 -9.97
CA ARG A 412 19.78 -12.37 -10.88
C ARG A 412 18.27 -12.56 -10.74
N ALA A 413 17.75 -12.54 -9.53
CA ALA A 413 16.33 -12.63 -9.25
C ALA A 413 15.58 -11.44 -9.87
N LEU A 414 16.08 -10.22 -9.72
CA LEU A 414 15.52 -9.00 -10.30
C LEU A 414 15.48 -9.06 -11.83
N LEU A 415 16.57 -9.47 -12.49
CA LEU A 415 16.61 -9.59 -13.95
C LEU A 415 15.67 -10.68 -14.48
N ARG A 416 15.51 -11.80 -13.74
CA ARG A 416 14.50 -12.82 -14.07
C ARG A 416 13.06 -12.33 -13.83
N TYR A 417 12.86 -11.47 -12.84
CA TYR A 417 11.57 -10.90 -12.50
C TYR A 417 11.11 -9.81 -13.46
N GLY A 418 11.99 -8.87 -13.83
CA GLY A 418 11.66 -7.67 -14.60
C GLY A 418 12.80 -7.15 -15.46
N GLY A 419 13.70 -8.00 -15.94
CA GLY A 419 14.71 -7.63 -16.95
C GLY A 419 14.09 -7.38 -18.34
N SER A 420 14.90 -6.87 -19.27
CA SER A 420 14.50 -6.56 -20.66
C SER A 420 13.96 -7.76 -21.43
N ALA A 421 14.37 -8.99 -21.07
CA ALA A 421 13.83 -10.22 -21.67
C ALA A 421 12.36 -10.49 -21.30
N ARG A 422 11.88 -9.96 -20.16
CA ARG A 422 10.51 -10.15 -19.67
C ARG A 422 9.64 -8.91 -19.90
N ARG A 423 10.21 -7.71 -19.70
CA ARG A 423 9.51 -6.44 -19.92
C ARG A 423 9.21 -6.23 -21.41
N LYS A 424 8.00 -5.75 -21.71
CA LYS A 424 7.64 -5.32 -23.08
C LYS A 424 7.50 -3.82 -23.21
N SER A 425 7.36 -3.12 -22.09
CA SER A 425 7.30 -1.66 -22.03
C SER A 425 8.68 -1.01 -22.14
N ASP A 426 8.71 0.15 -22.79
CA ASP A 426 9.89 1.01 -22.85
C ASP A 426 9.99 1.87 -21.58
N LEU A 427 10.42 1.25 -20.48
CA LEU A 427 10.52 1.89 -19.17
C LEU A 427 11.45 3.12 -19.17
N PHE A 428 12.43 3.15 -20.07
CA PHE A 428 13.47 4.20 -20.11
C PHE A 428 13.35 5.15 -21.31
N GLY A 429 12.35 4.98 -22.18
CA GLY A 429 12.07 5.88 -23.31
C GLY A 429 13.04 5.76 -24.50
N GLU A 430 13.73 4.62 -24.66
CA GLU A 430 14.73 4.41 -25.73
C GLU A 430 14.10 4.26 -27.13
N GLY A 431 12.81 3.92 -27.23
CA GLY A 431 12.11 3.61 -28.47
C GLY A 431 11.42 4.79 -29.16
N SER A 432 11.37 5.97 -28.54
CA SER A 432 10.69 7.14 -29.14
C SER A 432 11.60 8.37 -29.24
N THR A 433 12.18 8.56 -30.42
CA THR A 433 12.92 9.79 -30.80
C THR A 433 12.07 11.06 -30.73
N MET A 434 10.75 10.93 -30.60
CA MET A 434 9.78 12.03 -30.48
C MET A 434 9.32 12.30 -29.03
N GLY A 435 9.63 11.41 -28.07
CA GLY A 435 9.36 11.60 -26.63
C GLY A 435 10.50 12.27 -25.87
N MET A 436 11.67 12.39 -26.52
CA MET A 436 12.89 13.02 -26.02
C MET A 436 12.83 14.56 -26.03
N THR A 437 11.71 15.17 -26.45
CA THR A 437 11.49 16.60 -26.25
C THR A 437 11.22 16.86 -24.78
N LYS A 438 12.27 17.21 -24.04
CA LYS A 438 12.20 18.08 -22.86
C LYS A 438 11.25 17.58 -21.77
N ARG A 439 11.55 16.43 -21.14
CA ARG A 439 11.06 16.11 -19.78
C ARG A 439 11.72 17.03 -18.73
N PHE A 440 11.56 18.35 -18.89
CA PHE A 440 11.91 19.35 -17.88
C PHE A 440 10.73 19.43 -16.91
N ILE A 441 10.88 18.86 -15.72
CA ILE A 441 9.84 18.89 -14.69
C ILE A 441 9.93 20.22 -13.95
N LYS A 442 9.02 21.14 -14.27
CA LYS A 442 8.49 22.08 -13.29
C LYS A 442 7.71 21.25 -12.27
N GLY A 443 8.14 21.22 -11.00
CA GLY A 443 7.40 20.55 -9.94
C GLY A 443 5.96 21.06 -9.82
N LEU A 444 5.15 20.47 -8.92
CA LEU A 444 3.75 20.86 -8.68
C LEU A 444 3.55 22.37 -8.37
N LYS A 445 4.65 23.10 -8.09
CA LYS A 445 4.73 24.57 -7.94
C LYS A 445 5.79 25.27 -8.82
N GLY A 446 6.30 24.62 -9.87
CA GLY A 446 7.19 25.27 -10.83
C GLY A 446 8.70 25.27 -10.52
N VAL A 447 9.14 24.62 -9.43
CA VAL A 447 10.57 24.49 -9.09
C VAL A 447 11.10 23.13 -9.55
N GLU A 448 12.19 23.12 -10.31
CA GLU A 448 12.88 21.90 -10.74
C GLU A 448 13.51 21.23 -9.51
N ASN A 449 13.25 19.93 -9.33
CA ASN A 449 13.85 19.14 -8.27
C ASN A 449 14.61 17.96 -8.87
N ILE A 450 15.93 17.99 -8.76
CA ILE A 450 16.83 16.95 -9.26
C ILE A 450 16.58 15.58 -8.62
N TYR A 451 15.92 15.53 -7.47
CA TYR A 451 15.66 14.30 -6.73
C TYR A 451 14.32 13.63 -7.09
N THR A 452 13.49 14.24 -7.95
CA THR A 452 12.15 13.75 -8.29
C THR A 452 11.86 13.85 -9.80
N GLN A 453 12.80 13.38 -10.63
CA GLN A 453 12.67 13.42 -12.10
C GLN A 453 11.94 12.20 -12.69
N HIS A 454 12.07 11.06 -12.02
CA HIS A 454 11.36 9.84 -12.34
C HIS A 454 9.83 10.03 -12.30
N GLU A 455 9.14 9.35 -13.19
CA GLU A 455 7.69 9.21 -13.15
C GLU A 455 7.33 7.72 -13.24
N PRO A 456 6.50 7.19 -12.33
CA PRO A 456 6.18 5.77 -12.31
C PRO A 456 5.43 5.36 -13.57
N TYR A 457 5.63 4.12 -14.02
CA TYR A 457 4.97 3.58 -15.22
C TYR A 457 3.43 3.70 -15.15
N LEU A 458 2.88 3.61 -13.94
CA LEU A 458 1.46 3.82 -13.67
C LEU A 458 0.92 5.13 -14.25
N LYS A 459 1.73 6.20 -14.31
CA LYS A 459 1.33 7.48 -14.89
C LYS A 459 0.95 7.34 -16.35
N GLU A 460 1.79 6.71 -17.15
CA GLU A 460 1.55 6.51 -18.58
C GLU A 460 0.28 5.69 -18.78
N ILE A 461 0.13 4.60 -18.02
CA ILE A 461 -1.02 3.71 -18.09
C ILE A 461 -2.32 4.43 -17.76
N VAL A 462 -2.35 5.18 -16.66
CA VAL A 462 -3.53 5.94 -16.25
C VAL A 462 -3.85 7.03 -17.28
N GLU A 463 -2.88 7.84 -17.72
CA GLU A 463 -3.13 8.89 -18.71
C GLU A 463 -3.64 8.34 -20.05
N ASN A 464 -3.05 7.25 -20.54
CA ASN A 464 -3.50 6.59 -21.77
C ASN A 464 -4.91 6.00 -21.61
N THR A 465 -5.24 5.46 -20.44
CA THR A 465 -6.59 4.98 -20.13
C THR A 465 -7.60 6.14 -20.14
N ILE A 466 -7.30 7.25 -19.48
CA ILE A 466 -8.15 8.44 -19.41
C ILE A 466 -8.40 9.03 -20.81
N ARG A 467 -7.38 9.04 -21.66
CA ARG A 467 -7.47 9.54 -23.04
C ARG A 467 -8.10 8.54 -24.02
N GLY A 468 -8.45 7.32 -23.58
CA GLY A 468 -8.97 6.26 -24.45
C GLY A 468 -7.94 5.76 -25.48
N ARG A 469 -6.64 5.88 -25.17
CA ARG A 469 -5.51 5.51 -26.04
C ARG A 469 -4.72 4.31 -25.53
N LEU A 470 -5.19 3.66 -24.46
CA LEU A 470 -4.54 2.45 -23.95
C LEU A 470 -4.66 1.33 -25.00
N SER A 471 -3.52 0.73 -25.35
CA SER A 471 -3.42 -0.26 -26.43
C SER A 471 -4.23 -1.52 -26.12
N ASP A 472 -5.11 -1.93 -27.03
CA ASP A 472 -5.86 -3.18 -26.92
C ASP A 472 -5.00 -4.42 -27.22
N GLN A 473 -3.86 -4.23 -27.89
CA GLN A 473 -2.90 -5.31 -28.11
C GLN A 473 -2.20 -5.69 -26.81
N HIS A 474 -1.78 -4.70 -26.01
CA HIS A 474 -1.05 -4.89 -24.76
C HIS A 474 -1.96 -5.02 -23.54
N TYR A 475 -3.12 -4.35 -23.56
CA TYR A 475 -4.10 -4.32 -22.48
C TYR A 475 -5.50 -4.68 -22.98
N PRO A 476 -5.72 -5.90 -23.50
CA PRO A 476 -7.02 -6.31 -24.03
C PRO A 476 -8.12 -6.31 -22.95
N TYR A 477 -9.36 -6.27 -23.41
CA TYR A 477 -10.55 -6.54 -22.61
C TYR A 477 -10.71 -8.05 -22.37
N VAL A 478 -11.28 -8.43 -21.23
CA VAL A 478 -11.83 -9.78 -21.06
C VAL A 478 -13.01 -9.95 -22.02
N ALA A 479 -13.06 -11.08 -22.71
CA ALA A 479 -13.86 -11.29 -23.92
C ALA A 479 -15.30 -10.72 -23.86
N GLY A 480 -15.59 -9.75 -24.75
CA GLY A 480 -16.95 -9.26 -25.03
C GLY A 480 -17.41 -8.01 -24.25
N ASP A 481 -16.62 -7.49 -23.30
CA ASP A 481 -17.04 -6.39 -22.42
C ASP A 481 -16.64 -4.98 -22.91
N ALA A 482 -16.37 -4.79 -24.21
CA ALA A 482 -16.14 -3.46 -24.75
C ALA A 482 -17.45 -2.65 -24.69
N THR A 483 -17.57 -1.75 -23.72
CA THR A 483 -18.74 -0.87 -23.59
C THR A 483 -18.47 0.51 -24.17
N ASN A 484 -19.46 1.05 -24.89
CA ASN A 484 -19.47 2.45 -25.34
C ASN A 484 -19.85 3.44 -24.21
N THR A 485 -20.03 2.96 -22.98
CA THR A 485 -20.37 3.82 -21.84
C THR A 485 -19.16 4.60 -21.36
N ARG A 486 -19.37 5.89 -21.08
CA ARG A 486 -18.38 6.75 -20.44
C ARG A 486 -18.03 6.16 -19.07
N GLN A 487 -16.74 5.89 -18.88
CA GLN A 487 -16.22 5.33 -17.64
C GLN A 487 -15.95 6.47 -16.65
N GLU A 488 -16.62 6.44 -15.50
CA GLU A 488 -16.47 7.45 -14.44
C GLU A 488 -15.41 7.07 -13.41
N ASN A 489 -15.03 5.80 -13.35
CA ASN A 489 -14.11 5.26 -12.36
C ASN A 489 -13.08 4.33 -13.03
N LEU A 490 -11.87 4.35 -12.50
CA LEU A 490 -10.78 3.47 -12.90
C LEU A 490 -10.18 2.86 -11.63
N ILE A 491 -10.24 1.53 -11.51
CA ILE A 491 -9.52 0.78 -10.50
C ILE A 491 -8.29 0.20 -11.18
N VAL A 492 -7.09 0.58 -10.75
CA VAL A 492 -5.85 -0.06 -11.20
C VAL A 492 -5.40 -1.03 -10.11
N PHE A 493 -5.33 -2.31 -10.44
CA PHE A 493 -4.82 -3.34 -9.54
C PHE A 493 -3.41 -3.76 -9.94
N ILE A 494 -2.43 -3.55 -9.05
CA ILE A 494 -1.04 -3.94 -9.27
C ILE A 494 -0.75 -5.28 -8.56
N VAL A 495 -0.55 -6.33 -9.35
CA VAL A 495 -0.03 -7.63 -8.91
C VAL A 495 1.45 -7.47 -8.60
N GLY A 496 1.91 -7.95 -7.45
CA GLY A 496 3.32 -7.81 -7.02
C GLY A 496 3.61 -6.53 -6.25
N GLY A 497 2.59 -5.73 -5.96
CA GLY A 497 2.66 -4.63 -5.01
C GLY A 497 2.84 -3.26 -5.66
N ALA A 498 2.45 -2.21 -4.93
CA ALA A 498 2.49 -0.80 -5.32
C ALA A 498 3.38 -0.01 -4.36
N THR A 499 3.68 1.24 -4.70
CA THR A 499 4.47 2.14 -3.84
C THR A 499 3.66 3.36 -3.44
N PHE A 500 4.13 4.09 -2.44
CA PHE A 500 3.52 5.37 -2.08
C PHE A 500 3.80 6.47 -3.12
N GLU A 501 4.80 6.32 -3.99
CA GLU A 501 4.98 7.20 -5.16
C GLU A 501 3.81 7.10 -6.14
N GLU A 502 3.37 5.88 -6.42
CA GLU A 502 2.22 5.59 -7.26
C GLU A 502 0.90 6.02 -6.60
N ALA A 503 0.78 5.78 -5.29
CA ALA A 503 -0.37 6.26 -4.52
C ALA A 503 -0.48 7.79 -4.55
N LEU A 504 0.66 8.49 -4.44
CA LEU A 504 0.74 9.95 -4.56
C LEU A 504 0.32 10.42 -5.95
N PHE A 505 0.75 9.74 -7.01
CA PHE A 505 0.29 10.07 -8.36
C PHE A 505 -1.24 9.95 -8.47
N VAL A 506 -1.82 8.83 -8.02
CA VAL A 506 -3.27 8.60 -8.04
C VAL A 506 -4.02 9.65 -7.22
N ARG A 507 -3.47 10.03 -6.07
CA ARG A 507 -4.00 11.13 -5.24
C ARG A 507 -4.03 12.44 -6.01
N SER A 508 -2.91 12.84 -6.62
CA SER A 508 -2.81 14.07 -7.42
C SER A 508 -3.81 14.08 -8.59
N GLN A 509 -4.03 12.93 -9.24
CA GLN A 509 -5.03 12.82 -10.31
C GLN A 509 -6.47 13.04 -9.79
N ASN A 510 -6.81 12.47 -8.64
CA ASN A 510 -8.13 12.70 -8.04
C ASN A 510 -8.32 14.15 -7.57
N GLU A 511 -7.29 14.79 -7.02
CA GLU A 511 -7.32 16.21 -6.65
C GLU A 511 -7.53 17.11 -7.87
N LYS A 512 -6.80 16.87 -8.96
CA LYS A 512 -7.02 17.57 -10.24
C LYS A 512 -8.44 17.40 -10.76
N ARG A 513 -9.00 16.18 -10.66
CA ARG A 513 -10.40 15.92 -11.01
C ARG A 513 -11.35 16.78 -10.17
N MET A 514 -11.15 16.83 -8.84
CA MET A 514 -12.00 17.64 -7.93
C MET A 514 -11.93 19.14 -8.24
N GLN A 515 -10.80 19.61 -8.77
CA GLN A 515 -10.60 21.00 -9.23
C GLN A 515 -11.17 21.27 -10.64
N GLY A 516 -11.89 20.32 -11.25
CA GLY A 516 -12.51 20.48 -12.57
C GLY A 516 -11.66 19.98 -13.75
N GLY A 517 -10.52 19.33 -13.50
CA GLY A 517 -9.63 18.78 -14.53
C GLY A 517 -10.19 17.60 -15.34
N GLY A 518 -11.39 17.12 -15.01
CA GLY A 518 -12.06 16.01 -15.72
C GLY A 518 -11.44 14.64 -15.43
N GLY A 519 -11.82 13.64 -16.23
CA GLY A 519 -11.34 12.25 -16.11
C GLY A 519 -12.09 11.37 -15.08
N PRO A 520 -11.85 10.05 -15.11
CA PRO A 520 -12.36 9.10 -14.13
C PRO A 520 -11.67 9.25 -12.77
N SER A 521 -12.31 8.72 -11.72
CA SER A 521 -11.78 8.74 -10.36
C SER A 521 -10.95 7.50 -10.24
N VAL A 522 -9.70 7.67 -9.83
CA VAL A 522 -8.73 6.59 -9.88
C VAL A 522 -8.59 6.00 -8.48
N THR A 523 -8.70 4.68 -8.37
CA THR A 523 -8.42 3.93 -7.15
C THR A 523 -7.24 3.01 -7.42
N LEU A 524 -6.22 3.10 -6.60
CA LEU A 524 -5.08 2.19 -6.60
C LEU A 524 -5.41 1.01 -5.67
N ALA A 525 -5.47 -0.17 -6.24
CA ALA A 525 -5.57 -1.42 -5.50
C ALA A 525 -4.27 -2.22 -5.72
N THR A 526 -3.82 -2.95 -4.70
CA THR A 526 -2.55 -3.66 -4.81
C THR A 526 -2.47 -4.87 -3.88
N THR A 527 -1.55 -5.80 -4.17
CA THR A 527 -1.28 -6.91 -3.24
C THR A 527 -0.62 -6.44 -1.96
N PHE A 528 0.33 -5.49 -2.04
CA PHE A 528 1.11 -4.99 -0.91
C PHE A 528 1.69 -3.60 -1.20
N MET A 529 2.00 -2.80 -0.16
CA MET A 529 2.70 -1.53 -0.31
C MET A 529 4.19 -1.73 -0.06
N HIS A 530 5.00 -1.65 -1.10
CA HIS A 530 6.44 -1.87 -1.05
C HIS A 530 7.25 -0.58 -0.82
N ASN A 531 8.24 -0.70 0.06
CA ASN A 531 9.51 0.03 -0.01
C ASN A 531 10.60 -0.85 -0.62
N THR A 532 11.80 -0.27 -0.82
CA THR A 532 12.94 -1.00 -1.42
C THR A 532 13.23 -2.33 -0.72
N THR A 533 13.31 -2.33 0.61
CA THR A 533 13.64 -3.52 1.41
C THR A 533 12.62 -4.63 1.18
N SER A 534 11.34 -4.32 1.35
CA SER A 534 10.27 -5.30 1.20
C SER A 534 10.12 -5.82 -0.24
N PHE A 535 10.48 -5.02 -1.25
CA PHE A 535 10.49 -5.44 -2.65
C PHE A 535 11.65 -6.42 -2.91
N ILE A 536 12.86 -6.11 -2.44
CA ILE A 536 14.02 -7.03 -2.54
C ILE A 536 13.72 -8.36 -1.82
N GLU A 537 13.10 -8.31 -0.64
CA GLU A 537 12.71 -9.51 0.10
C GLU A 537 11.65 -10.35 -0.64
N GLN A 538 10.75 -9.72 -1.41
CA GLN A 538 9.81 -10.44 -2.29
C GLN A 538 10.55 -11.16 -3.43
N LEU A 539 11.60 -10.57 -3.97
CA LEU A 539 12.37 -11.16 -5.06
C LEU A 539 13.25 -12.34 -4.60
N ALA A 540 13.79 -12.26 -3.39
CA ALA A 540 14.90 -13.12 -3.01
C ALA A 540 14.53 -14.29 -2.07
N SER A 541 13.35 -14.35 -1.44
CA SER A 541 13.07 -15.29 -0.34
C SER A 541 14.14 -15.27 0.79
N VAL A 542 14.94 -14.21 0.86
CA VAL A 542 16.04 -14.04 1.81
C VAL A 542 15.55 -13.20 3.00
N PRO A 543 15.67 -13.68 4.25
CA PRO A 543 15.16 -12.97 5.44
C PRO A 543 15.98 -11.78 5.96
N GLN A 544 17.06 -11.32 5.30
CA GLN A 544 18.17 -10.64 5.99
C GLN A 544 18.39 -9.12 5.80
N TRP A 545 17.63 -8.40 4.96
CA TRP A 545 17.91 -6.96 4.72
C TRP A 545 17.19 -5.98 5.66
N ALA A 546 16.32 -6.46 6.53
CA ALA A 546 15.73 -5.64 7.59
C ALA A 546 16.63 -5.60 8.82
N ARG A 547 17.61 -4.69 8.85
CA ARG A 547 18.26 -4.21 10.10
C ARG A 547 19.05 -2.92 9.91
#